data_AF-A0A4Q4CL85-F1
#
_entry.id   AF-A0A4Q4CL85-F1
#
_cell.length_a   1.000
_cell.length_b   1.000
_cell.length_c   1.000
_cell.angle_alpha   90.00
_cell.angle_beta   90.00
_cell.angle_gamma   90.00
#
_symmetry.space_group_name_H-M   'P 1'
#
loop_
_entity.id
_entity.type
_entity.pdbx_description
1 polymer ?
#
loop_
_entity_poly.entity_id
_entity_poly.type
_entity_poly.pdbx_seq_one_letter_code
_entity_poly.pdbx_strand_id
1 'polypeptide(L)'
;MIDGMDALLAGQHGDPFAILGPHGDEVRTLQPGARAVSVLARDSGEEIGRLEPVSGGSLFVGKVSRTVPYRLRIDWPGSVQETEDPYSFGLLLGALDLHLFAEGRHFELAKVFGAQAMEVDGVAGVRFALWAPNARRASVVG
;
A
#
# COMPACT_ATOMS: atom_id res chain seq x y z
N MET A 1 18.26 9.98 2.98
CA MET A 1 17.02 10.77 2.77
C MET A 1 16.21 10.03 1.74
N ILE A 2 14.94 9.71 2.02
CA ILE A 2 14.08 8.98 1.08
C ILE A 2 13.63 9.98 0.01
N ASP A 3 14.00 9.74 -1.24
CA ASP A 3 13.61 10.60 -2.35
C ASP A 3 12.08 10.58 -2.55
N GLY A 4 11.49 11.71 -2.91
CA GLY A 4 10.03 11.86 -3.06
C GLY A 4 9.19 11.89 -1.77
N MET A 5 9.82 11.77 -0.59
CA MET A 5 9.12 11.75 0.72
C MET A 5 8.25 12.99 0.95
N ASP A 6 8.77 14.20 0.70
CA ASP A 6 8.03 15.44 0.93
C ASP A 6 6.79 15.52 0.03
N ALA A 7 6.93 15.07 -1.23
CA ALA A 7 5.80 14.99 -2.16
C ALA A 7 4.78 13.94 -1.70
N LEU A 8 5.20 12.82 -1.11
CA LEU A 8 4.27 11.83 -0.55
C LEU A 8 3.47 12.42 0.61
N LEU A 9 4.16 13.06 1.57
CA LEU A 9 3.54 13.68 2.74
C LEU A 9 2.58 14.82 2.35
N ALA A 10 2.90 15.57 1.30
CA ALA A 10 2.04 16.61 0.75
C ALA A 10 0.87 16.06 -0.12
N GLY A 11 0.78 14.75 -0.33
CA GLY A 11 -0.22 14.15 -1.20
C GLY A 11 -0.04 14.55 -2.68
N GLN A 12 1.21 14.69 -3.12
CA GLN A 12 1.61 15.13 -4.45
C GLN A 12 2.44 14.09 -5.22
N HIS A 13 2.72 12.93 -4.61
CA HIS A 13 3.46 11.84 -5.25
C HIS A 13 2.55 10.98 -6.14
N GLY A 14 2.96 10.74 -7.38
CA GLY A 14 2.18 9.98 -8.38
C GLY A 14 2.33 8.46 -8.28
N ASP A 15 3.40 7.98 -7.65
CA ASP A 15 3.68 6.54 -7.47
C ASP A 15 3.99 6.22 -6.01
N PRO A 16 2.97 5.99 -5.16
CA PRO A 16 3.21 5.64 -3.76
C PRO A 16 3.98 4.32 -3.57
N PHE A 17 3.92 3.37 -4.51
CA PHE A 17 4.64 2.08 -4.41
C PHE A 17 6.16 2.25 -4.51
N ALA A 18 6.63 3.31 -5.18
CA ALA A 18 8.05 3.65 -5.19
C ALA A 18 8.60 4.01 -3.78
N ILE A 19 7.73 4.35 -2.83
CA ILE A 19 8.11 4.78 -1.48
C ILE A 19 7.58 3.84 -0.39
N LEU A 20 6.33 3.38 -0.49
CA LEU A 20 5.64 2.59 0.53
C LEU A 20 5.73 1.10 0.26
N GLY A 21 5.43 0.29 1.27
CA GLY A 21 5.51 -1.17 1.22
C GLY A 21 6.92 -1.71 1.50
N PRO A 22 7.21 -2.94 1.06
CA PRO A 22 8.51 -3.57 1.23
C PRO A 22 9.55 -3.08 0.20
N HIS A 23 10.73 -2.70 0.69
CA HIS A 23 11.90 -2.28 -0.09
C HIS A 23 13.13 -3.07 0.38
N GLY A 24 13.30 -4.29 -0.13
CA GLY A 24 14.37 -5.20 0.30
C GLY A 24 14.13 -5.74 1.72
N ASP A 25 15.00 -5.39 2.66
CA ASP A 25 14.87 -5.71 4.09
C ASP A 25 14.22 -4.58 4.90
N GLU A 26 13.66 -3.56 4.25
CA GLU A 26 13.02 -2.42 4.88
C GLU A 26 11.52 -2.37 4.55
N VAL A 27 10.69 -1.99 5.53
CA VAL A 27 9.26 -1.72 5.32
C VAL A 27 8.99 -0.25 5.60
N ARG A 28 8.17 0.38 4.75
CA ARG A 28 7.80 1.79 4.83
C ARG A 28 6.29 1.96 4.77
N THR A 29 5.71 2.65 5.74
CA THR A 29 4.26 2.84 5.80
C THR A 29 3.89 4.25 6.27
N LEU A 30 2.86 4.83 5.65
CA LEU A 30 2.31 6.11 6.06
C LEU A 30 1.09 5.88 6.97
N GLN A 31 1.23 6.16 8.26
CA GLN A 31 0.21 5.98 9.30
C GLN A 31 0.04 7.28 10.12
N PRO A 32 -0.61 8.33 9.58
CA PRO A 32 -0.80 9.59 10.29
C PRO A 32 -1.57 9.39 11.60
N GLY A 33 -0.98 9.79 12.73
CA GLY A 33 -1.59 9.68 14.06
C GLY A 33 -1.30 8.38 14.81
N ALA A 34 -0.57 7.44 14.20
CA ALA A 34 -0.08 6.25 14.90
C ALA A 34 1.00 6.62 15.93
N ARG A 35 1.06 5.86 17.02
CA ARG A 35 2.10 5.97 18.06
C ARG A 35 3.29 5.06 17.77
N ALA A 36 3.01 3.88 17.24
CA ALA A 36 4.02 2.89 16.88
C ALA A 36 3.50 1.96 15.79
N VAL A 37 4.42 1.41 15.00
CA VAL A 37 4.11 0.38 14.01
C VAL A 37 5.11 -0.76 14.13
N SER A 38 4.61 -1.99 14.16
CA SER A 38 5.41 -3.22 14.13
C SER A 38 5.00 -4.08 12.94
N VAL A 39 5.91 -4.92 12.46
CA VAL A 39 5.72 -5.83 11.34
C VAL A 39 5.65 -7.25 11.86
N LEU A 40 4.58 -7.95 11.53
CA LEU A 40 4.33 -9.33 11.96
C LEU A 40 4.37 -10.27 10.76
N ALA A 41 5.08 -11.39 10.86
CA ALA A 41 4.98 -12.44 9.85
C ALA A 41 3.53 -12.96 9.76
N ARG A 42 3.01 -13.09 8.53
CA ARG A 42 1.60 -13.46 8.28
C ARG A 42 1.26 -14.84 8.81
N ASP A 43 2.16 -15.79 8.65
CA ASP A 43 1.96 -17.20 8.95
C ASP A 43 1.97 -17.52 10.46
N SER A 44 2.83 -16.84 11.19
CA SER A 44 3.19 -17.15 12.57
C SER A 44 2.74 -16.08 13.56
N GLY A 45 2.52 -14.85 13.10
CA GLY A 45 2.27 -13.68 13.94
C GLY A 45 3.51 -13.18 14.69
N GLU A 46 4.68 -13.75 14.43
CA GLU A 46 5.95 -13.33 15.05
C GLU A 46 6.29 -11.89 14.63
N GLU A 47 6.71 -11.06 15.58
CA GLU A 47 7.22 -9.73 15.27
C GLU A 47 8.60 -9.85 14.60
N ILE A 48 8.67 -9.41 13.35
CA ILE A 48 9.88 -9.48 12.52
C ILE A 48 10.52 -8.10 12.32
N GLY A 49 9.89 -7.02 12.77
CA GLY A 49 10.46 -5.68 12.70
C GLY A 49 9.65 -4.65 13.48
N ARG A 50 10.32 -3.59 13.92
CA ARG A 50 9.71 -2.42 14.55
C ARG A 50 10.09 -1.18 13.75
N LEU A 51 9.10 -0.38 13.37
CA LEU A 51 9.30 0.76 12.50
C LEU A 51 9.43 2.04 13.32
N GLU A 52 10.39 2.87 12.96
CA GLU A 52 10.66 4.15 13.60
C GLU A 52 9.97 5.28 12.82
N PRO A 53 9.36 6.27 13.50
CA PRO A 53 8.78 7.41 12.84
C PRO A 53 9.86 8.29 12.19
N VAL A 54 9.59 8.72 10.96
CA VAL A 54 10.38 9.68 10.20
C VAL A 54 9.62 11.01 10.17
N SER A 55 10.37 12.12 10.12
CA SER A 55 9.93 13.51 9.91
C SER A 55 8.41 13.75 9.89
N GLY A 56 7.88 14.38 10.95
CA GLY A 56 6.45 14.68 11.07
C GLY A 56 5.60 13.57 11.71
N GLY A 57 6.18 12.40 11.98
CA GLY A 57 5.58 11.35 12.81
C GLY A 57 4.49 10.52 12.13
N SER A 58 4.30 10.69 10.82
CA SER A 58 3.30 9.97 10.04
C SER A 58 3.91 8.88 9.16
N LEU A 59 5.14 9.02 8.70
CA LEU A 59 5.86 7.98 7.96
C LEU A 59 6.64 7.12 8.94
N PHE A 60 6.55 5.80 8.83
CA PHE A 60 7.27 4.84 9.65
C PHE A 60 8.15 3.97 8.76
N VAL A 61 9.41 3.80 9.16
CA VAL A 61 10.42 3.07 8.40
C VAL A 61 11.24 2.19 9.33
N GLY A 62 11.54 0.97 8.92
CA GLY A 62 12.34 0.07 9.72
C GLY A 62 12.70 -1.21 9.00
N LYS A 63 13.78 -1.83 9.46
CA LYS A 63 14.25 -3.11 8.93
C LYS A 63 13.43 -4.27 9.49
N VAL A 64 13.28 -5.30 8.68
CA VAL A 64 12.73 -6.59 9.06
C VAL A 64 13.84 -7.64 9.09
N SER A 65 13.74 -8.59 10.02
CA SER A 65 14.71 -9.69 10.17
C SER A 65 14.67 -10.69 9.02
N ARG A 66 13.57 -10.74 8.27
CA ARG A 66 13.37 -11.58 7.08
C ARG A 66 12.27 -11.03 6.19
N THR A 67 12.39 -11.26 4.88
CA THR A 67 11.39 -10.85 3.89
C THR A 67 10.39 -11.98 3.68
N VAL A 68 9.23 -11.87 4.30
CA VAL A 68 8.10 -12.81 4.19
C VAL A 68 6.79 -12.02 4.09
N PRO A 69 5.68 -12.61 3.61
CA PRO A 69 4.37 -11.97 3.71
C PRO A 69 4.09 -11.57 5.16
N TYR A 70 3.61 -10.34 5.36
CA TYR A 70 3.48 -9.74 6.69
C TYR A 70 2.17 -8.98 6.86
N ARG A 71 1.89 -8.62 8.12
CA ARG A 71 0.84 -7.69 8.55
C ARG A 71 1.48 -6.56 9.36
N LEU A 72 0.84 -5.40 9.35
CA LEU A 72 1.19 -4.28 10.23
C LEU A 72 0.39 -4.39 11.52
N ARG A 73 1.06 -4.26 12.66
CA ARG A 73 0.43 -3.96 13.95
C ARG A 73 0.63 -2.48 14.25
N ILE A 74 -0.46 -1.73 14.26
CA ILE A 74 -0.46 -0.28 14.42
C ILE A 74 -1.07 0.07 15.77
N ASP A 75 -0.31 0.77 16.61
CA ASP A 75 -0.78 1.33 17.87
C ASP A 75 -1.34 2.73 17.63
N TRP A 76 -2.65 2.87 17.83
CA TRP A 76 -3.36 4.13 17.77
C TRP A 76 -3.65 4.65 19.19
N PRO A 77 -3.95 5.95 19.36
CA PRO A 77 -4.48 6.45 20.63
C PRO A 77 -5.76 5.72 21.07
N GLY A 78 -5.61 4.71 21.94
CA GLY A 78 -6.72 3.96 22.55
C GLY A 78 -7.08 2.63 21.88
N SER A 79 -6.40 2.22 20.80
CA SER A 79 -6.65 0.93 20.15
C SER A 79 -5.40 0.39 19.46
N VAL A 80 -5.39 -0.92 19.21
CA VAL A 80 -4.38 -1.58 18.38
C VAL A 80 -5.09 -2.24 17.22
N GLN A 81 -4.55 -2.08 16.02
CA GLN A 81 -5.07 -2.67 14.79
C GLN A 81 -4.00 -3.57 14.17
N GLU A 82 -4.37 -4.79 13.81
CA GLU A 82 -3.59 -5.63 12.90
C GLU A 82 -4.24 -5.61 11.52
N THR A 83 -3.48 -5.27 10.48
CA THR A 83 -4.00 -5.14 9.11
C THR A 83 -2.95 -5.51 8.08
N GLU A 84 -3.40 -5.84 6.89
CA GLU A 84 -2.55 -5.98 5.72
C GLU A 84 -1.95 -4.65 5.30
N ASP A 85 -0.74 -4.70 4.74
CA ASP A 85 -0.14 -3.55 4.09
C ASP A 85 -0.64 -3.48 2.63
N PRO A 86 -1.45 -2.47 2.25
CA PRO A 86 -1.97 -2.37 0.89
C PRO A 86 -0.86 -2.18 -0.15
N TYR A 87 0.31 -1.68 0.24
CA TYR A 87 1.45 -1.49 -0.66
C TYR A 87 2.36 -2.71 -0.76
N SER A 88 2.02 -3.82 -0.06
CA SER A 88 2.71 -5.11 -0.23
C SER A 88 2.18 -5.94 -1.40
N PHE A 89 1.01 -5.58 -1.94
CA PHE A 89 0.42 -6.25 -3.11
C PHE A 89 0.95 -5.63 -4.41
N GLY A 90 1.31 -6.47 -5.38
CA GLY A 90 1.80 -6.03 -6.69
C GLY A 90 0.72 -5.39 -7.58
N LEU A 91 1.08 -5.11 -8.83
CA LEU A 91 0.12 -4.63 -9.83
C LEU A 91 -0.95 -5.68 -10.11
N LEU A 92 -2.20 -5.32 -9.81
CA LEU A 92 -3.36 -6.22 -9.96
C LEU A 92 -4.11 -6.04 -11.29
N LEU A 93 -3.75 -5.02 -12.07
CA LEU A 93 -4.39 -4.75 -13.36
C LEU A 93 -3.57 -5.42 -14.48
N GLY A 94 -4.21 -6.28 -15.26
CA GLY A 94 -3.54 -7.06 -16.30
C GLY A 94 -3.06 -6.22 -17.47
N ALA A 95 -1.93 -6.62 -18.07
CA ALA A 95 -1.38 -5.94 -19.25
C ALA A 95 -2.33 -6.02 -20.47
N LEU A 96 -3.07 -7.13 -20.62
CA LEU A 96 -4.07 -7.30 -21.68
C LEU A 96 -5.25 -6.33 -21.50
N ASP A 97 -5.73 -6.15 -20.27
CA ASP A 97 -6.84 -5.23 -19.98
C ASP A 97 -6.44 -3.80 -20.32
N LEU A 98 -5.23 -3.39 -19.92
CA LEU A 98 -4.66 -2.09 -20.25
C LEU A 98 -4.53 -1.88 -21.76
N HIS A 99 -4.06 -2.89 -22.48
CA HIS A 99 -3.92 -2.85 -23.93
C HIS A 99 -5.28 -2.70 -24.64
N LEU A 100 -6.26 -3.54 -24.31
CA LEU A 100 -7.61 -3.47 -24.88
C LEU A 100 -8.32 -2.15 -24.53
N PHE A 101 -8.08 -1.62 -23.33
CA PHE A 101 -8.59 -0.31 -22.93
C PHE A 101 -8.01 0.80 -23.79
N ALA A 102 -6.68 0.79 -24.02
CA ALA A 102 -6.01 1.78 -24.86
C ALA A 102 -6.48 1.75 -26.33
N GLU A 103 -6.87 0.58 -26.85
CA GLU A 103 -7.44 0.44 -28.19
C GLU A 103 -8.93 0.77 -28.27
N GLY A 104 -9.61 1.03 -27.15
CA GLY A 104 -11.07 1.21 -27.11
C GLY A 104 -11.85 -0.08 -27.39
N ARG A 105 -11.24 -1.25 -27.15
CA ARG A 105 -11.78 -2.58 -27.49
C ARG A 105 -12.11 -3.44 -26.26
N HIS A 106 -12.04 -2.85 -25.08
CA HIS A 106 -12.33 -3.56 -23.84
C HIS A 106 -13.84 -3.55 -23.54
N PHE A 107 -14.58 -4.50 -24.11
CA PHE A 107 -16.06 -4.55 -23.98
C PHE A 107 -16.56 -4.85 -22.56
N GLU A 108 -15.71 -5.40 -21.69
CA GLU A 108 -16.06 -5.74 -20.30
C GLU A 108 -15.38 -4.81 -19.28
N LEU A 109 -15.16 -3.54 -19.63
CA LEU A 109 -14.37 -2.59 -18.82
C LEU A 109 -14.90 -2.44 -17.39
N ALA A 110 -16.21 -2.58 -17.21
CA ALA A 110 -16.86 -2.52 -15.90
C ALA A 110 -16.47 -3.65 -14.92
N LYS A 111 -15.90 -4.76 -15.42
CA LYS A 111 -15.33 -5.83 -14.57
C LYS A 111 -13.92 -5.49 -14.07
N VAL A 112 -13.29 -4.50 -14.70
CA VAL A 112 -11.87 -4.19 -14.54
C VAL A 112 -11.66 -2.83 -13.86
N PHE A 113 -12.44 -1.81 -14.23
CA PHE A 113 -12.43 -0.50 -13.57
C PHE A 113 -13.45 -0.44 -12.43
N GLY A 114 -13.34 0.59 -11.60
CA GLY A 114 -14.16 0.80 -10.41
C GLY A 114 -13.64 0.06 -9.19
N ALA A 115 -14.55 -0.23 -8.26
CA ALA A 115 -14.29 -0.98 -7.04
C ALA A 115 -14.72 -2.44 -7.25
N GLN A 116 -13.77 -3.37 -7.14
CA GLN A 116 -13.99 -4.80 -7.36
C GLN A 116 -13.63 -5.56 -6.08
N ALA A 117 -14.62 -6.19 -5.44
CA ALA A 117 -14.37 -7.11 -4.35
C ALA A 117 -13.65 -8.35 -4.89
N MET A 118 -12.53 -8.70 -4.28
CA MET A 118 -11.70 -9.81 -4.74
C MET A 118 -10.81 -10.34 -3.62
N GLU A 119 -10.14 -11.46 -3.90
CA GLU A 119 -9.11 -12.04 -3.05
C GLU A 119 -7.75 -11.95 -3.76
N VAL A 120 -6.71 -11.52 -3.02
CA VAL A 120 -5.32 -11.50 -3.48
C VAL A 120 -4.48 -12.22 -2.45
N ASP A 121 -3.75 -13.26 -2.85
CA ASP A 121 -2.90 -14.07 -1.96
C ASP A 121 -3.62 -14.57 -0.69
N GLY A 122 -4.89 -14.96 -0.82
CA GLY A 122 -5.73 -15.41 0.30
C GLY A 122 -6.35 -14.29 1.14
N VAL A 123 -6.13 -13.02 0.77
CA VAL A 123 -6.65 -11.84 1.47
C VAL A 123 -7.84 -11.27 0.73
N ALA A 124 -9.02 -11.34 1.35
CA ALA A 124 -10.21 -10.66 0.85
C ALA A 124 -10.08 -9.13 1.00
N GLY A 125 -10.46 -8.40 -0.04
CA GLY A 125 -10.42 -6.95 -0.07
C GLY A 125 -11.15 -6.36 -1.26
N VAL A 126 -10.87 -5.08 -1.55
CA VAL A 126 -11.43 -4.37 -2.69
C VAL A 126 -10.30 -3.71 -3.47
N ARG A 127 -10.19 -4.04 -4.76
CA ARG A 127 -9.30 -3.37 -5.69
C ARG A 127 -10.01 -2.18 -6.32
N PHE A 128 -9.35 -1.03 -6.33
CA PHE A 128 -9.81 0.17 -7.01
C PHE A 128 -8.98 0.42 -8.27
N ALA A 129 -9.65 0.64 -9.41
CA ALA A 129 -9.01 1.12 -10.64
C ALA A 129 -9.83 2.25 -11.26
N LEU A 130 -9.17 3.36 -11.58
CA LEU A 130 -9.78 4.53 -12.20
C LEU A 130 -8.94 5.00 -13.38
N TRP A 131 -9.59 5.62 -14.36
CA TRP A 131 -8.90 6.31 -15.44
C TRP A 131 -8.85 7.80 -15.15
N ALA A 132 -7.65 8.31 -14.92
CA ALA A 132 -7.42 9.72 -14.61
C ALA A 132 -6.07 10.18 -15.18
N PRO A 133 -5.88 10.16 -16.52
CA PRO A 133 -4.57 10.32 -17.17
C PRO A 133 -3.92 11.70 -16.93
N ASN A 134 -4.73 12.70 -16.60
CA ASN A 134 -4.26 14.07 -16.31
C ASN A 134 -4.23 14.37 -14.80
N ALA A 135 -4.57 13.40 -13.94
CA ALA A 135 -4.52 13.61 -12.49
C ALA A 135 -3.07 13.55 -12.00
N ARG A 136 -2.70 14.50 -11.12
CA ARG A 136 -1.41 14.46 -10.45
C ARG A 136 -1.32 13.34 -9.40
N ARG A 137 -2.45 12.99 -8.77
CA ARG A 137 -2.57 11.92 -7.77
C ARG A 137 -4.02 11.44 -7.68
N ALA A 138 -4.22 10.17 -7.35
CA ALA A 138 -5.47 9.63 -6.82
C ALA A 138 -5.27 9.05 -5.40
N SER A 139 -6.31 9.10 -4.57
CA SER A 139 -6.35 8.45 -3.26
C SER A 139 -7.75 7.93 -2.99
N VAL A 140 -7.85 6.80 -2.30
CA VAL A 140 -9.14 6.28 -1.81
C VAL A 140 -9.38 6.88 -0.43
N VAL A 141 -10.58 7.43 -0.22
CA VAL A 141 -11.02 8.05 1.04
C VAL A 141 -12.45 7.57 1.30
N GLY A 142 -12.75 7.13 2.53
CA GLY A 142 -14.07 6.63 2.90
C GLY A 142 -14.11 6.04 4.30
#